data_AF-A0A8H4V2Y1-F1
#
_entry.id   AF-A0A8H4V2Y1-F1
#
_cell.length_a   1.000
_cell.length_b   1.000
_cell.length_c   1.000
_cell.angle_alpha   90.00
_cell.angle_beta   90.00
_cell.angle_gamma   90.00
#
_symmetry.space_group_name_H-M   'P 1'
#
loop_
_entity.id
_entity.type
_entity.pdbx_description
1 polymer ?
#
loop_
_entity_poly.entity_id
_entity_poly.type
_entity_poly.pdbx_seq_one_letter_code
_entity_poly.pdbx_strand_id
1 'polypeptide(L)'
;MFQDQLRHRSHDPKALEQDAIENFRVNTVGAIHLFNAFMPLILKGRAKKVIAISTGMSDPEMTLKADIYQATSYAMSKAALNMAVAKFSAVYREKGVLCMAICPGAVDTGSLNIETEEEGQLAMAMFAKFKQYSPTFQGPMKPEDSVKSVLALVNKATVDGGYAGVFLSHTESKPYL
;
A
#
# COMPACT_ATOMS: atom_id res chain seq x y z
N MET A 1 12.03 8.97 3.38
CA MET A 1 11.54 7.64 2.92
C MET A 1 12.64 6.58 2.95
N PHE A 2 13.86 6.90 2.51
CA PHE A 2 14.91 5.90 2.25
C PHE A 2 15.84 5.54 3.41
N GLN A 3 15.77 6.27 4.53
CA GLN A 3 16.59 6.03 5.72
C GLN A 3 16.08 4.87 6.59
N ASP A 4 16.98 4.31 7.39
CA ASP A 4 16.65 3.35 8.45
C ASP A 4 15.99 4.08 9.64
N GLN A 5 14.66 4.13 9.62
CA GLN A 5 13.90 4.82 10.67
C GLN A 5 14.10 4.17 12.05
N LEU A 6 14.25 2.85 12.11
CA LEU A 6 14.37 2.11 13.37
C LEU A 6 15.69 2.44 14.07
N ARG A 7 16.81 2.46 13.34
CA ARG A 7 18.10 2.84 13.93
C ARG A 7 18.24 4.34 14.12
N HIS A 8 17.89 5.14 13.12
CA HIS A 8 18.08 6.59 13.16
C HIS A 8 17.22 7.26 14.25
N ARG A 9 16.01 6.75 14.52
CA ARG A 9 15.14 7.28 15.58
C ARG A 9 15.18 6.49 16.87
N SER A 10 16.05 5.48 17.00
CA SER A 10 16.20 4.71 18.25
C SER A 10 16.62 5.57 19.44
N HIS A 11 17.34 6.67 19.18
CA HIS A 11 17.75 7.64 20.19
C HIS A 11 16.69 8.71 20.50
N ASP A 12 15.57 8.74 19.76
CA ASP A 12 14.43 9.63 20.00
C ASP A 12 13.10 8.84 19.91
N PRO A 13 12.73 8.13 20.99
CA PRO A 13 11.50 7.33 21.03
C PRO A 13 10.23 8.14 20.77
N LYS A 14 10.21 9.43 21.14
CA LYS A 14 9.06 10.31 20.92
C LYS A 14 8.87 10.64 19.45
N ALA A 15 9.97 10.94 18.74
CA ALA A 15 9.90 11.16 17.29
C ALA A 15 9.54 9.88 16.52
N LEU A 16 9.92 8.71 17.01
CA LEU A 16 9.49 7.42 16.44
C LEU A 16 7.99 7.18 16.65
N GLU A 17 7.49 7.40 17.87
CA GLU A 17 6.07 7.26 18.21
C GLU A 17 5.20 8.23 17.39
N GLN A 18 5.59 9.51 17.32
CA GLN A 18 4.86 10.53 16.59
C GLN A 18 4.73 10.18 15.10
N ASP A 19 5.81 9.71 14.48
CA ASP A 19 5.83 9.28 13.06
C ASP A 19 4.88 8.11 12.80
N ALA A 20 4.84 7.14 13.72
CA ALA A 20 3.89 6.04 13.67
C ALA A 20 2.45 6.55 13.81
N ILE A 21 2.15 7.38 14.81
CA ILE A 21 0.81 7.93 15.03
C ILE A 21 0.32 8.72 13.81
N GLU A 22 1.16 9.56 13.21
CA GLU A 22 0.81 10.34 12.03
C GLU A 22 0.49 9.45 10.82
N ASN A 23 1.33 8.45 10.54
CA ASN A 23 1.09 7.50 9.46
C ASN A 23 -0.20 6.71 9.68
N PHE A 24 -0.46 6.23 10.90
CA PHE A 24 -1.70 5.51 11.22
C PHE A 24 -2.93 6.40 11.12
N ARG A 25 -2.85 7.65 11.60
CA ARG A 25 -3.95 8.61 11.54
C ARG A 25 -4.39 8.83 10.09
N VAL A 26 -3.43 9.03 9.18
CA VAL A 26 -3.72 9.30 7.76
C VAL A 26 -4.08 8.03 7.01
N ASN A 27 -3.20 7.03 7.02
CA ASN A 27 -3.30 5.88 6.11
C ASN A 27 -4.29 4.81 6.58
N THR A 28 -4.58 4.74 7.88
CA THR A 28 -5.44 3.69 8.44
C THR A 28 -6.75 4.29 8.96
N VAL A 29 -6.68 5.18 9.95
CA VAL A 29 -7.85 5.72 10.63
C VAL A 29 -8.67 6.60 9.67
N GLY A 30 -8.00 7.46 8.89
CA GLY A 30 -8.64 8.27 7.85
C GLY A 30 -9.41 7.42 6.83
N ALA A 31 -8.81 6.31 6.37
CA ALA A 31 -9.48 5.39 5.44
C ALA A 31 -10.70 4.70 6.08
N ILE A 32 -10.60 4.26 7.34
CA ILE A 32 -11.73 3.67 8.08
C ILE A 32 -12.89 4.67 8.21
N HIS A 33 -12.59 5.94 8.54
CA HIS A 33 -13.60 6.99 8.59
C HIS A 33 -14.26 7.20 7.23
N LEU A 34 -13.47 7.27 6.15
CA LEU A 34 -13.99 7.42 4.80
C LEU A 34 -14.89 6.24 4.41
N PHE A 35 -14.47 5.00 4.68
CA PHE A 35 -15.27 3.81 4.39
C PHE A 35 -16.61 3.84 5.12
N ASN A 36 -16.60 4.14 6.43
CA ASN A 36 -17.82 4.23 7.22
C ASN A 36 -18.74 5.35 6.75
N ALA A 37 -18.21 6.54 6.45
CA ALA A 37 -19.00 7.68 6.02
C ALA A 37 -19.73 7.42 4.69
N PHE A 38 -19.07 6.75 3.74
CA PHE A 38 -19.64 6.47 2.42
C PHE A 38 -20.42 5.15 2.33
N MET A 39 -20.27 4.23 3.30
CA MET A 39 -20.91 2.92 3.24
C MET A 39 -22.43 2.95 3.01
N PRO A 40 -23.22 3.84 3.65
CA PRO A 40 -24.66 3.93 3.38
C PRO A 40 -24.99 4.28 1.92
N LEU A 41 -24.14 5.07 1.25
CA LEU A 41 -24.29 5.43 -0.15
C LEU A 41 -23.85 4.26 -1.06
N ILE A 42 -22.74 3.61 -0.72
CA ILE A 42 -22.21 2.46 -1.45
C ILE A 42 -23.22 1.32 -1.47
N LEU A 43 -23.89 1.03 -0.33
CA LEU A 43 -24.93 0.00 -0.24
C LEU A 43 -26.14 0.27 -1.16
N LYS A 44 -26.45 1.54 -1.43
CA LYS A 44 -27.52 1.97 -2.35
C LYS A 44 -27.04 2.05 -3.80
N GLY A 45 -25.73 2.12 -4.03
CA GLY A 45 -25.12 2.20 -5.35
C GLY A 45 -25.15 0.87 -6.11
N ARG A 46 -24.89 0.95 -7.42
CA ARG A 46 -24.83 -0.23 -8.31
C ARG A 46 -23.45 -0.90 -8.30
N ALA A 47 -22.37 -0.11 -8.26
CA ALA A 47 -21.01 -0.64 -8.35
C ALA A 47 -20.58 -1.39 -7.07
N LYS A 48 -20.94 -0.87 -5.89
CA LYS A 48 -20.67 -1.47 -4.57
C LYS A 48 -19.19 -1.88 -4.35
N LYS A 49 -18.25 -0.97 -4.59
CA LYS A 49 -16.80 -1.21 -4.38
C LYS A 49 -16.19 -0.20 -3.41
N VAL A 50 -15.33 -0.70 -2.52
CA VAL A 50 -14.41 0.06 -1.67
C VAL A 50 -13.00 -0.46 -1.97
N ILE A 51 -12.20 0.36 -2.65
CA ILE A 51 -10.84 -0.02 -3.07
C ILE A 51 -9.84 0.88 -2.36
N ALA A 52 -8.94 0.26 -1.60
CA ALA A 52 -7.86 0.94 -0.90
C ALA A 52 -6.55 0.85 -1.69
N ILE A 53 -5.81 1.96 -1.77
CA ILE A 53 -4.43 1.93 -2.28
C ILE A 53 -3.48 1.64 -1.12
N SER A 54 -2.78 0.52 -1.24
CA SER A 54 -1.81 0.02 -0.26
C SER A 54 -0.41 -0.06 -0.88
N THR A 55 0.48 -0.87 -0.33
CA THR A 55 1.89 -0.99 -0.77
C THR A 55 2.41 -2.40 -0.56
N GLY A 56 3.30 -2.86 -1.44
CA GLY A 56 4.01 -4.12 -1.27
C GLY A 56 4.83 -4.18 0.01
N MET A 57 5.34 -3.03 0.49
CA MET A 57 6.10 -2.94 1.74
C MET A 57 5.27 -3.31 2.98
N SER A 58 3.95 -3.44 2.86
CA SER A 58 3.06 -3.89 3.95
C SER A 58 2.97 -5.42 4.06
N ASP A 59 3.59 -6.15 3.13
CA ASP A 59 3.66 -7.61 3.14
C ASP A 59 4.97 -8.08 3.80
N PRO A 60 4.89 -8.85 4.90
CA PRO A 60 6.08 -9.33 5.60
C PRO A 60 7.01 -10.19 4.73
N GLU A 61 6.45 -10.96 3.78
CA GLU A 61 7.27 -11.80 2.89
C GLU A 61 8.13 -10.95 1.94
N MET A 62 7.58 -9.90 1.32
CA MET A 62 8.37 -8.95 0.54
C MET A 62 9.45 -8.28 1.39
N THR A 63 9.09 -7.82 2.59
CA THR A 63 10.04 -7.19 3.52
C THR A 63 11.22 -8.09 3.83
N LEU A 64 10.97 -9.37 4.14
CA LEU A 64 12.02 -10.33 4.48
C LEU A 64 12.83 -10.78 3.27
N LYS A 65 12.21 -10.93 2.08
CA LYS A 65 12.92 -11.37 0.87
C LYS A 65 13.85 -10.31 0.28
N ALA A 66 13.53 -9.04 0.45
CA ALA A 66 14.33 -7.91 -0.04
C ALA A 66 15.04 -7.11 1.06
N ASP A 67 15.01 -7.58 2.31
CA ASP A 67 15.59 -6.90 3.47
C ASP A 67 15.14 -5.43 3.59
N ILE A 68 13.87 -5.13 3.32
CA ILE A 68 13.36 -3.75 3.28
C ILE A 68 13.11 -3.26 4.71
N TYR A 69 13.98 -2.40 5.22
CA TYR A 69 13.81 -1.75 6.52
C TYR A 69 13.25 -0.32 6.40
N GLN A 70 13.25 0.25 5.19
CA GLN A 70 12.80 1.61 4.91
C GLN A 70 11.30 1.79 5.17
N ALA A 71 10.90 3.03 5.46
CA ALA A 71 9.50 3.45 5.62
C ALA A 71 8.68 2.57 6.59
N THR A 72 9.26 2.21 7.73
CA THR A 72 8.66 1.32 8.73
C THR A 72 7.26 1.74 9.17
N SER A 73 7.08 2.99 9.62
CA SER A 73 5.78 3.50 10.07
C SER A 73 4.72 3.48 8.97
N TYR A 74 5.14 3.82 7.75
CA TYR A 74 4.29 3.79 6.56
C TYR A 74 3.84 2.36 6.24
N ALA A 75 4.78 1.41 6.16
CA ALA A 75 4.51 0.00 5.94
C ALA A 75 3.53 -0.58 6.98
N MET A 76 3.77 -0.29 8.27
CA MET A 76 2.89 -0.70 9.36
C MET A 76 1.48 -0.13 9.21
N SER A 77 1.34 1.17 8.92
CA SER A 77 0.03 1.80 8.74
C SER A 77 -0.75 1.22 7.55
N LYS A 78 -0.05 0.86 6.46
CA LYS A 78 -0.65 0.20 5.30
C LYS A 78 -1.00 -1.26 5.57
N ALA A 79 -0.22 -1.97 6.39
CA ALA A 79 -0.58 -3.31 6.86
C ALA A 79 -1.85 -3.28 7.72
N ALA A 80 -1.98 -2.28 8.61
CA ALA A 80 -3.19 -2.06 9.38
C ALA A 80 -4.40 -1.73 8.47
N LEU A 81 -4.20 -0.95 7.39
CA LEU A 81 -5.22 -0.70 6.37
C LEU A 81 -5.65 -1.99 5.66
N ASN A 82 -4.72 -2.88 5.30
CA ASN A 82 -5.05 -4.17 4.69
C ASN A 82 -5.93 -5.02 5.63
N MET A 83 -5.61 -5.04 6.92
CA MET A 83 -6.45 -5.71 7.92
C MET A 83 -7.83 -5.07 8.03
N ALA A 84 -7.91 -3.73 8.02
CA ALA A 84 -9.20 -3.03 8.01
C ALA A 84 -10.04 -3.44 6.78
N VAL A 85 -9.46 -3.48 5.58
CA VAL A 85 -10.13 -3.94 4.36
C VAL A 85 -10.68 -5.37 4.52
N ALA A 86 -9.90 -6.30 5.07
CA ALA A 86 -10.36 -7.66 5.34
C ALA A 86 -11.57 -7.68 6.32
N LYS A 87 -11.53 -6.86 7.38
CA LYS A 87 -12.64 -6.73 8.35
C LYS A 87 -13.89 -6.12 7.71
N PHE A 88 -13.75 -5.07 6.91
CA PHE A 88 -14.88 -4.49 6.16
C PHE A 88 -15.46 -5.50 5.17
N SER A 89 -14.63 -6.26 4.46
CA SER A 89 -15.10 -7.34 3.60
C SER A 89 -15.91 -8.37 4.39
N ALA A 90 -15.44 -8.79 5.56
CA ALA A 90 -16.17 -9.75 6.39
C ALA A 90 -17.57 -9.26 6.81
N VAL A 91 -17.75 -7.96 6.98
CA VAL A 91 -19.05 -7.35 7.35
C VAL A 91 -19.96 -7.11 6.14
N TYR A 92 -19.41 -6.72 4.99
CA TYR A 92 -20.19 -6.17 3.88
C TYR A 92 -20.21 -7.02 2.61
N ARG A 93 -19.39 -8.08 2.49
CA ARG A 93 -19.37 -8.94 1.29
C ARG A 93 -20.72 -9.61 1.02
N GLU A 94 -21.42 -10.06 2.07
CA GLU A 94 -22.76 -10.67 1.97
C GLU A 94 -23.83 -9.66 1.54
N LYS A 95 -23.55 -8.36 1.70
CA LYS A 95 -24.39 -7.25 1.20
C LYS A 95 -24.01 -6.82 -0.22
N GLY A 96 -23.12 -7.59 -0.87
CA GLY A 96 -22.62 -7.37 -2.22
C GLY A 96 -21.58 -6.26 -2.35
N VAL A 97 -20.92 -5.85 -1.25
CA VAL A 97 -19.85 -4.83 -1.31
C VAL A 97 -18.49 -5.50 -1.42
N LEU A 98 -17.77 -5.20 -2.51
CA LEU A 98 -16.38 -5.59 -2.65
C LEU A 98 -15.49 -4.60 -1.89
N CYS A 99 -14.84 -5.08 -0.83
CA CYS A 99 -13.75 -4.36 -0.17
C CYS A 99 -12.42 -5.02 -0.54
N MET A 100 -11.46 -4.27 -1.07
CA MET A 100 -10.17 -4.80 -1.54
C MET A 100 -9.06 -3.76 -1.37
N ALA A 101 -7.81 -4.22 -1.21
CA ALA A 101 -6.62 -3.38 -1.25
C ALA A 101 -5.73 -3.73 -2.45
N ILE A 102 -5.14 -2.72 -3.08
CA ILE A 102 -4.26 -2.88 -4.24
C ILE A 102 -2.93 -2.19 -3.99
N CYS A 103 -1.83 -2.89 -4.19
CA CYS A 103 -0.50 -2.28 -4.34
C CYS A 103 -0.36 -1.77 -5.78
N PRO A 104 -0.10 -0.47 -5.98
CA PRO A 104 0.02 0.13 -7.31
C PRO A 104 1.38 -0.12 -7.99
N GLY A 105 2.23 -0.97 -7.41
CA GLY A 105 3.64 -1.14 -7.78
C GLY A 105 4.51 -0.01 -7.21
N ALA A 106 5.75 0.07 -7.68
CA ALA A 106 6.59 1.25 -7.45
C ALA A 106 6.28 2.30 -8.52
N VAL A 107 5.83 3.48 -8.10
CA VAL A 107 5.32 4.53 -9.00
C VAL A 107 6.14 5.81 -8.80
N ASP A 108 6.54 6.44 -9.88
CA ASP A 108 7.19 7.75 -9.85
C ASP A 108 6.13 8.84 -9.77
N THR A 109 5.77 9.20 -8.54
CA THR A 109 4.81 10.28 -8.27
C THR A 109 5.48 11.65 -8.14
N GLY A 110 6.74 11.79 -8.57
CA GLY A 110 7.53 13.02 -8.37
C GLY A 110 7.89 13.29 -6.91
N SER A 111 7.57 12.38 -6.00
CA SER A 111 7.78 12.52 -4.55
C SER A 111 9.05 11.83 -4.05
N LEU A 112 9.91 11.36 -4.97
CA LEU A 112 11.19 10.78 -4.60
C LEU A 112 12.13 11.84 -4.01
N ASN A 113 11.90 13.13 -4.29
CA ASN A 113 12.61 14.30 -3.73
C ASN A 113 14.11 14.03 -3.55
N ILE A 114 14.76 13.54 -4.60
CA ILE A 114 16.21 13.31 -4.60
C ILE A 114 16.85 14.65 -4.95
N GLU A 115 17.30 15.38 -3.94
CA GLU A 115 17.91 16.70 -4.09
C GLU A 115 19.44 16.63 -3.91
N THR A 116 19.92 15.60 -3.21
CA THR A 116 21.34 15.40 -2.89
C THR A 116 21.87 14.06 -3.43
N GLU A 117 23.20 13.98 -3.56
CA GLU A 117 23.87 12.73 -3.96
C GLU A 117 23.64 11.60 -2.96
N GLU A 118 23.62 11.91 -1.66
CA GLU A 118 23.34 10.94 -0.59
C GLU A 118 21.92 10.35 -0.72
N GLU A 119 20.92 11.20 -0.95
CA GLU A 119 19.54 10.74 -1.19
C GLU A 119 19.44 9.86 -2.44
N GLY A 120 20.21 10.20 -3.48
CA GLY A 120 20.31 9.39 -4.70
C GLY A 120 20.87 8.01 -4.41
N GLN A 121 21.93 7.91 -3.61
CA GLN A 121 22.52 6.64 -3.19
C GLN A 121 21.53 5.80 -2.35
N LEU A 122 20.81 6.43 -1.42
CA LEU A 122 19.79 5.75 -0.61
C LEU A 122 18.61 5.24 -1.45
N ALA A 123 18.14 6.03 -2.43
CA ALA A 123 17.11 5.62 -3.36
C ALA A 123 17.58 4.44 -4.22
N MET A 124 18.80 4.49 -4.75
CA MET A 124 19.39 3.39 -5.51
C MET A 124 19.54 2.11 -4.68
N ALA A 125 19.92 2.23 -3.39
CA ALA A 125 19.97 1.08 -2.48
C ALA A 125 18.58 0.45 -2.27
N MET A 126 17.53 1.27 -2.17
CA MET A 126 16.15 0.77 -2.09
C MET A 126 15.70 0.11 -3.41
N PHE A 127 16.03 0.68 -4.56
CA PHE A 127 15.72 0.07 -5.86
C PHE A 127 16.49 -1.23 -6.11
N ALA A 128 17.72 -1.36 -5.60
CA ALA A 128 18.46 -2.62 -5.64
C ALA A 128 17.73 -3.73 -4.84
N LYS A 129 17.17 -3.39 -3.68
CA LYS A 129 16.32 -4.32 -2.89
C LYS A 129 15.05 -4.71 -3.64
N PHE A 130 14.40 -3.76 -4.30
CA PHE A 130 13.25 -4.06 -5.17
C PHE A 130 13.62 -5.00 -6.32
N LYS A 131 14.79 -4.79 -6.95
CA LYS A 131 15.31 -5.67 -8.00
C LYS A 131 15.62 -7.08 -7.48
N GLN A 132 16.10 -7.22 -6.24
CA GLN A 132 16.31 -8.51 -5.60
C GLN A 132 14.99 -9.27 -5.40
N TYR A 133 13.92 -8.59 -4.98
CA TYR A 133 12.60 -9.21 -4.83
C TYR A 133 11.89 -9.49 -6.17
N SER A 134 12.05 -8.59 -7.14
CA SER A 134 11.50 -8.71 -8.49
C SER A 134 12.60 -8.49 -9.52
N PRO A 135 13.22 -9.56 -10.05
CA PRO A 135 14.28 -9.46 -11.06
C PRO A 135 13.85 -8.74 -12.35
N THR A 136 12.55 -8.65 -12.61
CA THR A 136 11.98 -7.92 -13.75
C THR A 136 11.75 -6.44 -13.48
N PHE A 137 11.91 -5.96 -12.24
CA PHE A 137 11.78 -4.54 -11.88
C PHE A 137 12.78 -3.69 -12.68
N GLN A 138 12.32 -2.65 -13.38
CA GLN A 138 13.16 -1.77 -14.20
C GLN A 138 13.26 -0.34 -13.64
N GLY A 139 12.75 -0.12 -12.43
CA GLY A 139 12.54 1.21 -11.87
C GLY A 139 11.05 1.53 -11.71
N PRO A 140 10.74 2.63 -11.02
CA PRO A 140 9.37 3.04 -10.79
C PRO A 140 8.67 3.36 -12.12
N MET A 141 7.40 2.94 -12.23
CA MET A 141 6.59 3.18 -13.42
C MET A 141 5.94 4.58 -13.40
N LYS A 142 5.47 5.03 -14.56
CA LYS A 142 4.73 6.30 -14.66
C LYS A 142 3.36 6.20 -13.96
N PRO A 143 2.86 7.29 -13.36
CA PRO A 143 1.53 7.31 -12.74
C PRO A 143 0.42 6.83 -13.68
N GLU A 144 0.45 7.22 -14.96
CA GLU A 144 -0.57 6.86 -15.93
C GLU A 144 -0.64 5.34 -16.16
N ASP A 145 0.51 4.68 -16.17
CA ASP A 145 0.58 3.23 -16.41
C ASP A 145 0.16 2.44 -15.17
N SER A 146 0.52 2.94 -13.98
CA SER A 146 0.01 2.39 -12.71
C SER A 146 -1.51 2.52 -12.62
N VAL A 147 -2.07 3.71 -12.92
CA VAL A 147 -3.53 3.94 -12.91
C VAL A 147 -4.26 3.04 -13.90
N LYS A 148 -3.74 2.87 -15.13
CA LYS A 148 -4.34 1.94 -16.11
C LYS A 148 -4.43 0.52 -15.56
N SER A 149 -3.35 0.01 -14.96
CA SER A 149 -3.32 -1.35 -14.42
C SER A 149 -4.23 -1.50 -13.19
N VAL A 150 -4.22 -0.52 -12.28
CA VAL A 150 -5.10 -0.51 -11.11
C VAL A 150 -6.56 -0.49 -11.55
N LEU A 151 -6.94 0.38 -12.49
CA LEU A 151 -8.32 0.45 -12.98
C LEU A 151 -8.75 -0.81 -13.72
N ALA A 152 -7.86 -1.46 -14.48
CA ALA A 152 -8.14 -2.74 -15.10
C ALA A 152 -8.52 -3.80 -14.05
N LEU A 153 -7.74 -3.90 -12.97
CA LEU A 153 -8.05 -4.80 -11.84
C LEU A 153 -9.33 -4.40 -11.12
N VAL A 154 -9.52 -3.11 -10.82
CA VAL A 154 -10.75 -2.61 -10.18
C VAL A 154 -11.99 -2.96 -11.00
N ASN A 155 -11.93 -2.82 -12.33
CA ASN A 155 -13.06 -3.14 -13.21
C ASN A 155 -13.35 -4.65 -13.23
N LYS A 156 -12.30 -5.47 -13.31
CA LYS A 156 -12.41 -6.94 -13.29
C LYS A 156 -12.91 -7.50 -11.95
N ALA A 157 -12.49 -6.92 -10.83
CA ALA A 157 -12.70 -7.50 -9.51
C ALA A 157 -14.18 -7.55 -9.09
N THR A 158 -14.59 -8.67 -8.53
CA THR A 158 -15.96 -8.91 -8.00
C THR A 158 -15.89 -9.65 -6.66
N VAL A 159 -17.00 -9.62 -5.91
CA VAL A 159 -17.12 -10.38 -4.64
C VAL A 159 -16.94 -11.88 -4.89
N ASP A 160 -17.68 -12.43 -5.86
CA ASP A 160 -17.68 -13.86 -6.17
C ASP A 160 -16.42 -14.31 -6.93
N GLY A 161 -15.65 -13.38 -7.49
CA GLY A 161 -14.40 -13.65 -8.20
C GLY A 161 -13.18 -13.86 -7.29
N GLY A 162 -13.36 -13.95 -5.97
CA GLY A 162 -12.27 -14.17 -5.01
C GLY A 162 -11.48 -12.91 -4.63
N TYR A 163 -11.95 -11.71 -4.98
CA TYR A 163 -11.28 -10.45 -4.66
C TYR A 163 -11.74 -9.82 -3.34
N ALA A 164 -12.68 -10.45 -2.64
CA ALA A 164 -13.23 -9.91 -1.40
C ALA A 164 -12.22 -10.02 -0.24
N GLY A 165 -11.82 -8.87 0.30
CA GLY A 165 -10.99 -8.76 1.51
C GLY A 165 -9.50 -8.99 1.28
N VAL A 166 -9.07 -9.19 0.03
CA VAL A 166 -7.68 -9.49 -0.31
C VAL A 166 -6.86 -8.21 -0.54
N PHE A 167 -5.55 -8.37 -0.40
CA PHE A 167 -4.54 -7.41 -0.80
C PHE A 167 -3.71 -7.99 -1.95
N LEU A 168 -3.77 -7.37 -3.13
CA LEU A 168 -3.07 -7.85 -4.34
C LEU A 168 -2.16 -6.78 -4.93
N SER A 169 -1.19 -7.19 -5.76
CA SER A 169 -0.53 -6.29 -6.70
C SER A 169 -1.51 -5.83 -7.78
N HIS A 170 -1.22 -4.71 -8.44
CA HIS A 170 -1.94 -4.28 -9.65
C HIS A 170 -1.84 -5.30 -10.80
N THR A 171 -0.91 -6.25 -10.70
CA THR A 171 -0.72 -7.43 -11.57
C THR A 171 -1.41 -8.70 -11.05
N GLU A 172 -2.27 -8.58 -10.04
CA GLU A 172 -3.05 -9.66 -9.38
C GLU A 172 -2.23 -10.69 -8.58
N SER A 173 -0.91 -10.67 -8.67
CA SER A 173 -0.04 -11.64 -7.99
C SER A 173 1.26 -10.99 -7.50
N LYS A 174 1.99 -11.68 -6.62
CA LYS A 174 3.36 -11.27 -6.25
C LYS A 174 4.29 -11.45 -7.47
N PRO A 175 5.32 -10.62 -7.64
CA PRO A 175 5.77 -9.55 -6.73
C PRO A 175 4.89 -8.28 -6.77
N TYR A 176 4.92 -7.51 -5.67
CA TYR A 176 4.20 -6.24 -5.49
C TYR A 176 4.96 -5.04 -6.09
N LEU A 177 5.46 -5.18 -7.32
CA LEU A 177 6.29 -4.19 -8.02
C LEU A 177 5.89 -4.07 -9.49
#